data_AF-X7Z8Z5-F1
#
_entry.id   AF-X7Z8Z5-F1
#
_cell.length_a   1.000
_cell.length_b   1.000
_cell.length_c   1.000
_cell.angle_alpha   90.00
_cell.angle_beta   90.00
_cell.angle_gamma   90.00
#
_symmetry.space_group_name_H-M   'P 1'
#
loop_
_entity.id
_entity.type
_entity.pdbx_description
1 polymer ?
#
loop_
_entity_poly.entity_id
_entity_poly.type
_entity_poly.pdbx_seq_one_letter_code
_entity_poly.pdbx_strand_id
1 'polypeptide(L)'
;MARSISAIFPEIQSIGGVRPDALRWHPDGLALDVMIPNPGSAEGIALGNQIVAFVLKNADRFGVQDAIWRDVYYTPAGPQGSGYGHYDHVHVTTTGGGYPTGQEIYIR
;
A
#
# COMPACT_ATOMS: atom_id res chain seq x y z
N MET A 1 4.82 -5.53 5.79
CA MET A 1 4.61 -4.16 5.28
C MET A 1 3.80 -3.27 6.23
N ALA A 2 2.54 -3.59 6.56
CA ALA A 2 1.67 -2.75 7.41
C ALA A 2 2.35 -2.22 8.69
N ARG A 3 3.02 -3.09 9.47
CA ARG A 3 3.76 -2.69 10.68
C ARG A 3 4.85 -1.65 10.41
N SER A 4 5.57 -1.76 9.29
CA SER A 4 6.61 -0.82 8.91
C SER A 4 6.01 0.54 8.52
N ILE A 5 4.87 0.53 7.82
CA ILE A 5 4.14 1.75 7.47
C ILE A 5 3.68 2.46 8.76
N SER A 6 3.00 1.76 9.67
CA SER A 6 2.54 2.36 10.94
C SER A 6 3.69 2.89 11.82
N ALA A 7 4.88 2.28 11.75
CA ALA A 7 6.03 2.74 12.51
C ALA A 7 6.70 3.99 11.92
N ILE A 8 6.69 4.14 10.60
CA ILE A 8 7.35 5.24 9.88
C ILE A 8 6.41 6.44 9.69
N PHE A 9 5.12 6.17 9.51
CA PHE A 9 4.07 7.15 9.26
C PHE A 9 3.02 7.10 10.38
N PRO A 10 3.31 7.67 11.57
CA PRO A 10 2.40 7.63 12.72
C PRO A 10 1.06 8.33 12.48
N GLU A 11 0.95 9.16 11.45
CA GLU A 11 -0.29 9.80 10.98
C GLU A 11 -1.29 8.79 10.42
N ILE A 12 -0.81 7.61 9.99
CA ILE A 12 -1.65 6.53 9.48
C ILE A 12 -2.24 5.75 10.65
N GLN A 13 -3.53 5.98 10.89
CA GLN A 13 -4.27 5.36 11.98
C GLN A 13 -5.06 4.12 11.56
N SER A 14 -5.21 3.89 10.25
CA SER A 14 -5.98 2.76 9.72
C SER A 14 -5.32 2.20 8.47
N ILE A 15 -5.16 0.88 8.44
CA ILE A 15 -4.71 0.13 7.26
C ILE A 15 -5.71 -1.01 7.05
N GLY A 16 -6.43 -0.98 5.93
CA GLY A 16 -7.28 -2.07 5.48
C GLY A 16 -6.45 -3.21 4.89
N GLY A 17 -6.92 -4.44 5.04
CA GLY A 17 -6.26 -5.63 4.52
C GLY A 17 -7.27 -6.65 4.04
N VAL A 18 -7.17 -7.88 4.53
CA VAL A 18 -8.03 -9.01 4.13
C VAL A 18 -9.49 -8.74 4.43
N ARG A 19 -10.33 -8.89 3.42
CA ARG A 19 -11.79 -8.76 3.47
C ARG A 19 -12.41 -9.33 2.19
N PRO A 20 -13.72 -9.65 2.17
CA PRO A 20 -14.45 -9.89 0.93
C PRO A 20 -14.34 -8.67 0.00
N ASP A 21 -14.01 -8.92 -1.26
CA ASP A 21 -13.88 -7.91 -2.31
C ASP A 21 -14.21 -8.55 -3.66
N ALA A 22 -14.55 -7.73 -4.66
CA ALA A 22 -14.86 -8.19 -6.02
C ALA A 22 -13.63 -8.74 -6.75
N LEU A 23 -12.45 -8.22 -6.42
CA LEU A 23 -11.17 -8.66 -6.99
C LEU A 23 -10.38 -9.43 -5.94
N ARG A 24 -9.56 -10.40 -6.40
CA ARG A 24 -8.94 -11.41 -5.55
C ARG A 24 -7.94 -10.88 -4.51
N TRP A 25 -7.37 -9.69 -4.69
CA TRP A 25 -6.19 -9.29 -3.91
C TRP A 25 -6.45 -9.10 -2.42
N HIS A 26 -7.54 -8.43 -2.02
CA HIS A 26 -7.92 -8.37 -0.62
C HIS A 26 -8.37 -9.73 -0.06
N PRO A 27 -9.24 -10.50 -0.73
CA PRO A 27 -9.62 -11.85 -0.31
C PRO A 27 -8.43 -12.78 -0.05
N ASP A 28 -7.42 -12.73 -0.93
CA ASP A 28 -6.22 -13.58 -0.84
C ASP A 28 -5.13 -12.99 0.08
N GLY A 29 -5.37 -11.82 0.68
CA GLY A 29 -4.42 -11.13 1.56
C GLY A 29 -3.21 -10.53 0.87
N LEU A 30 -3.29 -10.33 -0.44
CA LEU A 30 -2.24 -9.75 -1.27
C LEU A 30 -2.26 -8.22 -1.31
N ALA A 31 -3.30 -7.58 -0.77
CA ALA A 31 -3.43 -6.12 -0.81
C ALA A 31 -3.61 -5.46 0.56
N LEU A 32 -3.11 -4.22 0.66
CA LEU A 32 -3.33 -3.30 1.76
C LEU A 32 -3.86 -1.96 1.24
N ASP A 33 -4.80 -1.38 1.98
CA ASP A 33 -5.28 -0.02 1.77
C ASP A 33 -4.80 0.87 2.93
N VAL A 34 -3.87 1.76 2.64
CA VAL A 34 -3.30 2.69 3.63
C VAL A 34 -4.13 3.97 3.61
N MET A 35 -5.00 4.13 4.61
CA MET A 35 -5.97 5.23 4.65
C MET A 35 -5.27 6.57 4.92
N ILE A 36 -5.43 7.53 4.02
CA ILE A 36 -4.78 8.84 4.14
C ILE A 36 -5.70 9.81 4.87
N PRO A 37 -5.28 10.41 6.00
CA PRO A 37 -6.06 11.44 6.67
C PRO A 37 -6.11 12.71 5.82
N ASN A 38 -7.29 13.35 5.76
CA ASN A 38 -7.52 14.58 5.00
C ASN A 38 -6.97 14.51 3.56
N PRO A 39 -7.36 13.50 2.76
CA PRO A 39 -6.62 13.11 1.56
C PRO A 39 -6.73 14.09 0.38
N GLY A 40 -7.64 15.08 0.49
CA GLY A 40 -7.73 16.21 -0.45
C GLY A 40 -6.87 17.42 -0.07
N SER A 41 -6.28 17.44 1.13
CA SER A 41 -5.37 18.51 1.58
C SER A 41 -3.98 18.36 0.97
N ALA A 42 -3.20 19.45 0.96
CA ALA A 42 -1.82 19.41 0.49
C ALA A 42 -0.97 18.43 1.33
N GLU A 43 -1.20 18.40 2.64
CA GLU A 43 -0.53 17.53 3.60
C GLU A 43 -0.89 16.06 3.37
N GLY A 44 -2.18 15.76 3.18
CA GLY A 44 -2.64 14.40 2.87
C GLY A 44 -2.09 13.90 1.53
N ILE A 45 -2.06 14.76 0.51
CA ILE A 45 -1.45 14.43 -0.79
C ILE A 45 0.05 14.15 -0.63
N ALA A 46 0.77 15.00 0.11
CA ALA A 46 2.20 14.81 0.37
C ALA A 46 2.46 13.51 1.13
N LEU A 47 1.66 13.18 2.14
CA LEU A 47 1.75 11.93 2.89
C LEU A 47 1.51 10.70 2.00
N GLY A 48 0.46 10.72 1.17
CA GLY A 48 0.20 9.64 0.21
C GLY A 48 1.37 9.45 -0.77
N ASN A 49 1.95 10.55 -1.27
CA ASN A 49 3.13 10.50 -2.14
C ASN A 49 4.35 9.88 -1.45
N GLN A 50 4.58 10.23 -0.17
CA GLN A 50 5.67 9.67 0.62
C GLN A 50 5.48 8.16 0.86
N ILE A 51 4.25 7.71 1.08
CA ILE A 51 3.93 6.29 1.26
C ILE A 51 4.16 5.51 -0.03
N VAL A 52 3.70 6.01 -1.18
CA VAL A 52 4.00 5.42 -2.50
C VAL A 52 5.51 5.30 -2.72
N ALA A 53 6.25 6.38 -2.48
CA ALA A 53 7.70 6.37 -2.62
C ALA A 53 8.38 5.35 -1.68
N PHE A 54 7.91 5.27 -0.42
CA PHE A 54 8.42 4.32 0.55
C PHE A 54 8.18 2.86 0.13
N VAL A 55 6.96 2.50 -0.30
CA VAL A 55 6.66 1.12 -0.68
C VAL A 55 7.42 0.70 -1.92
N LEU A 56 7.54 1.59 -2.92
CA LEU A 56 8.30 1.29 -4.14
C LEU A 56 9.80 1.21 -3.88
N LYS A 57 10.37 2.08 -3.03
CA LYS A 57 11.78 2.01 -2.62
C LYS A 57 12.12 0.70 -1.91
N ASN A 58 11.13 0.07 -1.28
CA ASN A 58 11.27 -1.21 -0.57
C ASN A 58 10.57 -2.36 -1.31
N ALA A 59 10.32 -2.22 -2.61
CA ALA A 59 9.50 -3.16 -3.37
C ALA A 59 10.02 -4.60 -3.26
N ASP A 60 11.32 -4.82 -3.42
CA ASP A 60 11.94 -6.15 -3.32
C ASP A 60 11.76 -6.76 -1.91
N ARG A 61 11.91 -5.94 -0.87
CA ARG A 61 11.77 -6.39 0.52
C ARG A 61 10.35 -6.80 0.86
N PHE A 62 9.37 -6.09 0.31
CA PHE A 62 7.95 -6.31 0.61
C PHE A 62 7.22 -7.15 -0.44
N GLY A 63 7.89 -7.51 -1.54
CA GLY A 63 7.26 -8.16 -2.68
C GLY A 63 6.18 -7.29 -3.33
N VAL A 64 6.38 -5.98 -3.44
CA VAL A 64 5.39 -5.06 -4.04
C VAL A 64 5.26 -5.32 -5.53
N GLN A 65 4.04 -5.62 -5.97
CA GLN A 65 3.67 -5.69 -7.37
C GLN A 65 3.37 -4.30 -7.92
N ASP A 66 2.50 -3.58 -7.21
CA ASP A 66 2.01 -2.26 -7.61
C ASP A 66 1.50 -1.45 -6.43
N ALA A 67 1.36 -0.15 -6.65
CA ALA A 67 0.62 0.76 -5.78
C ALA A 67 -0.26 1.70 -6.62
N ILE A 68 -1.42 2.09 -6.09
CA ILE A 68 -2.32 3.03 -6.74
C ILE A 68 -2.56 4.20 -5.80
N TRP A 69 -2.36 5.41 -6.32
CA TRP A 69 -2.63 6.65 -5.58
C TRP A 69 -3.01 7.77 -6.53
N ARG A 70 -4.15 8.41 -6.25
CA ARG A 70 -4.67 9.57 -6.97
C ARG A 70 -4.60 9.40 -8.47
N ASP A 71 -5.28 8.36 -8.91
CA ASP A 71 -5.48 7.94 -10.29
C ASP A 71 -4.29 7.28 -10.95
N VAL A 72 -3.10 7.33 -10.36
CA VAL A 72 -1.88 6.81 -10.97
C VAL A 72 -1.59 5.38 -10.49
N TYR A 73 -1.32 4.50 -11.45
CA TYR A 73 -0.85 3.14 -11.24
C TYR A 73 0.69 3.09 -11.30
N TYR A 74 1.31 2.80 -10.16
CA TYR A 74 2.75 2.72 -9.98
C TYR A 74 3.21 1.26 -9.89
N THR A 75 4.34 0.98 -10.52
CA THR A 75 5.07 -0.29 -10.37
C THR A 75 6.50 -0.01 -9.92
N PRO A 76 7.28 -1.02 -9.53
CA PRO A 76 8.71 -0.85 -9.28
C PRO A 76 9.49 -0.28 -10.49
N ALA A 77 8.97 -0.45 -11.70
CA ALA A 77 9.53 0.15 -12.93
C ALA A 77 9.10 1.61 -13.17
N GLY A 78 8.31 2.20 -12.27
CA GLY A 78 7.77 3.55 -12.36
C GLY A 78 6.26 3.59 -12.68
N PRO A 79 5.69 4.79 -12.89
CA PRO A 79 4.29 4.96 -13.27
C PRO A 79 3.99 4.31 -14.63
N GLN A 80 2.92 3.51 -14.72
CA GLN A 80 2.57 2.77 -15.94
C GLN A 80 1.17 3.12 -16.49
N GLY A 81 0.35 3.88 -15.76
CA GLY A 81 -0.97 4.27 -16.25
C GLY A 81 -1.76 5.16 -15.31
N SER A 82 -2.94 5.58 -15.76
CA SER A 82 -3.91 6.34 -14.99
C SER A 82 -5.35 5.82 -15.16
N GLY A 83 -6.34 6.41 -14.49
CA GLY A 83 -7.75 6.00 -14.55
C GLY A 83 -8.20 5.03 -13.44
N TYR A 84 -7.40 4.88 -12.38
CA TYR A 84 -7.65 3.91 -11.31
C TYR A 84 -8.29 4.50 -10.06
N GLY A 85 -8.54 5.82 -9.97
CA GLY A 85 -9.16 6.42 -8.79
C GLY A 85 -8.26 6.43 -7.54
N HIS A 86 -8.74 5.97 -6.39
CA HIS A 86 -7.96 5.91 -5.13
C HIS A 86 -7.46 7.29 -4.65
N TYR A 87 -8.42 8.18 -4.37
CA TYR A 87 -8.13 9.55 -3.93
C TYR A 87 -8.11 9.71 -2.41
N ASP A 88 -8.50 8.69 -1.66
CA ASP A 88 -8.64 8.68 -0.20
C ASP A 88 -7.68 7.71 0.51
N HIS A 89 -7.08 6.76 -0.21
CA HIS A 89 -6.10 5.81 0.31
C HIS A 89 -5.06 5.43 -0.74
N VAL A 90 -3.89 4.98 -0.27
CA VAL A 90 -2.89 4.30 -1.13
C VAL A 90 -3.18 2.81 -1.10
N HIS A 91 -3.55 2.23 -2.24
CA HIS A 91 -3.66 0.78 -2.40
C HIS A 91 -2.29 0.21 -2.76
N VAL A 92 -1.93 -0.94 -2.19
CA VAL A 92 -0.67 -1.64 -2.48
C VAL A 92 -0.94 -3.12 -2.66
N THR A 93 -0.57 -3.67 -3.81
CA THR A 93 -0.62 -5.10 -4.11
C THR A 93 0.75 -5.74 -3.96
N THR A 94 0.80 -6.96 -3.46
CA THR A 94 2.00 -7.77 -3.30
C THR A 94 1.94 -9.04 -4.15
N THR A 95 3.09 -9.56 -4.57
CA THR A 95 3.22 -10.82 -5.32
C THR A 95 3.12 -12.07 -4.44
N GLY A 96 3.08 -11.89 -3.12
CA GLY A 96 2.99 -12.95 -2.10
C GLY A 96 3.20 -12.39 -0.69
N GLY A 97 2.82 -13.14 0.34
CA GLY A 97 2.87 -12.71 1.75
C GLY A 97 1.51 -12.49 2.41
N GLY A 98 0.43 -12.98 1.79
CA GLY A 98 -0.91 -12.99 2.38
C GLY A 98 -0.96 -13.83 3.65
N TYR A 99 -1.39 -13.17 4.73
CA TYR A 99 -1.29 -13.55 6.16
C TYR A 99 0.10 -14.03 6.62
N PRO A 100 0.55 -13.62 7.81
CA PRO A 100 1.53 -14.37 8.55
C PRO A 100 1.15 -15.86 8.59
N THR A 101 1.90 -16.70 7.92
CA THR A 101 1.81 -18.16 8.04
C THR A 101 2.35 -18.64 9.39
N GLY A 102 2.90 -17.71 10.19
CA GLY A 102 3.59 -17.99 11.45
C GLY A 102 5.05 -18.40 11.24
N GLN A 103 5.54 -18.42 9.99
CA GLN A 103 6.90 -18.81 9.63
C GLN A 103 7.74 -17.64 9.09
N GLU A 104 7.22 -16.41 9.07
CA GLU A 104 8.06 -15.29 8.63
C GLU A 104 9.18 -15.03 9.63
N ILE A 105 10.40 -15.01 9.12
CA ILE A 105 11.55 -14.52 9.87
C ILE A 105 11.44 -12.99 9.92
N TYR A 106 10.99 -12.48 11.06
CA TYR A 106 11.03 -11.05 11.35
C TYR A 106 12.47 -10.64 11.69
N ILE A 107 13.31 -10.46 10.67
CA ILE A 107 14.66 -9.92 10.87
C ILE A 107 14.50 -8.42 11.17
N ARG A 108 14.96 -8.02 12.36
CA ARG A 108 14.97 -6.64 12.87
C ARG A 108 16.03 -5.81 12.16
#